data_AF-A0A3N7FI25-F1
#
_entry.id   AF-A0A3N7FI25-F1
#
_cell.length_a   1.000
_cell.length_b   1.000
_cell.length_c   1.000
_cell.angle_alpha   90.00
_cell.angle_beta   90.00
_cell.angle_gamma   90.00
#
_symmetry.space_group_name_H-M   'P 1'
#
loop_
_entity.id
_entity.type
_entity.pdbx_description
1 polymer ?
#
loop_
_entity_poly.entity_id
_entity_poly.type
_entity_poly.pdbx_seq_one_letter_code
_entity_poly.pdbx_strand_id
1 'polypeptide(L)'
;MELFNKELKDTDIQVRFSFPSRSLQYLDFAGELFVDLKVKDSSGKLRVIRCRKRDGDYNKPWLSIGWLQFVADYELRIGDRVVLLREDDLRLGSQFRVEAKRKIILFGEEVRGDVPRAN
;
A
#
# COMPACT_ATOMS: atom_id res chain seq x y z
N MET A 1 -12.13 1.31 -5.49
CA MET A 1 -11.80 2.71 -5.11
C MET A 1 -10.34 2.81 -4.73
N GLU A 2 -9.62 3.84 -5.17
CA GLU A 2 -8.24 4.07 -4.73
C GLU A 2 -8.20 4.81 -3.38
N LEU A 3 -7.48 4.25 -2.40
CA LEU A 3 -7.25 4.87 -1.10
C LEU A 3 -6.07 5.84 -1.15
N PHE A 4 -4.98 5.41 -1.79
CA PHE A 4 -3.84 6.25 -2.09
C PHE A 4 -3.05 5.69 -3.28
N ASN A 5 -2.38 6.60 -3.97
CA ASN A 5 -1.24 6.31 -4.82
C ASN A 5 -0.06 7.16 -4.34
N LYS A 6 1.12 6.57 -4.25
CA LYS A 6 2.33 7.29 -3.82
C LYS A 6 3.56 6.73 -4.49
N GLU A 7 4.44 7.63 -4.93
CA GLU A 7 5.79 7.29 -5.34
C GLU A 7 6.70 7.13 -4.11
N LEU A 8 7.40 6.00 -4.06
CA LEU A 8 8.22 5.57 -2.93
C LEU A 8 9.46 6.45 -2.80
N LYS A 9 9.69 6.91 -1.57
CA LYS A 9 10.92 7.58 -1.15
C LYS A 9 11.78 6.64 -0.32
N ASP A 10 13.01 7.03 -0.06
CA ASP A 10 13.97 6.27 0.75
C ASP A 10 13.38 5.80 2.09
N THR A 11 12.73 6.70 2.83
CA THR A 11 12.08 6.36 4.11
C THR A 11 10.98 5.31 3.96
N ASP A 12 10.31 5.28 2.81
CA ASP A 12 9.24 4.32 2.57
C ASP A 12 9.79 2.92 2.39
N ILE A 13 10.93 2.75 1.74
CA ILE A 13 11.53 1.42 1.52
C ILE A 13 12.39 0.96 2.71
N GLN A 14 13.00 1.86 3.47
CA GLN A 14 13.91 1.52 4.56
C GLN A 14 13.23 1.46 5.94
N VAL A 15 12.21 2.27 6.19
CA VAL A 15 11.69 2.49 7.55
C VAL A 15 10.18 2.24 7.64
N ARG A 16 9.37 3.05 6.95
CA ARG A 16 7.90 2.98 7.01
C ARG A 16 7.29 3.74 5.84
N PHE A 17 6.20 3.20 5.30
CA PHE A 17 5.44 3.87 4.26
C PHE A 17 4.39 4.80 4.85
N SER A 18 4.60 6.11 4.77
CA SER A 18 3.61 7.11 5.22
C SER A 18 2.76 7.62 4.07
N PHE A 19 1.47 7.82 4.27
CA PHE A 19 0.55 8.27 3.23
C PHE A 19 -0.38 9.39 3.70
N PRO A 20 -1.13 10.08 2.81
CA PRO A 20 -1.97 11.21 3.19
C PRO A 20 -3.05 10.83 4.21
N SER A 21 -3.27 11.69 5.22
CA SER A 21 -4.28 11.46 6.28
C SER A 21 -5.70 11.35 5.75
N ARG A 22 -6.02 11.97 4.59
CA ARG A 22 -7.34 11.83 3.94
C ARG A 22 -7.73 10.38 3.68
N SER A 23 -6.76 9.49 3.48
CA SER A 23 -7.02 8.06 3.24
C SER A 23 -7.57 7.34 4.47
N LEU A 24 -7.43 7.92 5.67
CA LEU A 24 -7.96 7.36 6.91
C LEU A 24 -9.49 7.26 6.92
N GLN A 25 -10.20 8.13 6.20
CA GLN A 25 -11.67 8.10 6.15
C GLN A 25 -12.24 6.81 5.54
N TYR A 26 -11.38 6.02 4.88
CA TYR A 26 -11.74 4.75 4.23
C TYR A 26 -11.29 3.52 5.02
N LEU A 27 -10.70 3.72 6.19
CA LEU A 27 -10.18 2.67 7.04
C LEU A 27 -10.90 2.71 8.38
N ASP A 28 -11.43 1.57 8.81
CA ASP A 28 -12.03 1.44 10.13
C ASP A 28 -10.97 0.98 11.13
N PHE A 29 -10.74 1.79 12.16
CA PHE A 29 -9.80 1.50 13.24
C PHE A 29 -10.49 0.94 14.48
N ALA A 30 -11.82 0.84 14.51
CA ALA A 30 -12.58 0.32 15.66
C ALA A 30 -12.21 0.95 17.02
N GLY A 31 -11.88 2.26 17.03
CA GLY A 31 -11.44 2.99 18.22
C GLY A 31 -9.95 2.89 18.56
N GLU A 32 -9.20 2.05 17.84
CA GLU A 32 -7.77 1.83 18.07
C GLU A 32 -6.86 2.81 17.28
N LEU A 33 -5.56 2.76 17.57
CA LEU A 33 -4.52 3.49 16.82
C LEU A 33 -3.95 2.69 15.64
N PHE A 34 -4.43 1.47 15.42
CA PHE A 34 -4.01 0.62 14.30
C PHE A 34 -5.16 -0.25 13.76
N VAL A 35 -5.00 -0.70 12.52
CA VAL A 35 -5.87 -1.70 11.87
C VAL A 35 -5.01 -2.63 11.01
N ASP A 36 -5.34 -3.92 11.03
CA ASP A 36 -4.71 -4.93 10.19
C ASP A 36 -5.49 -5.08 8.88
N LEU A 37 -4.89 -4.61 7.78
CA LEU A 37 -5.47 -4.68 6.45
C LEU A 37 -5.13 -6.04 5.83
N LYS A 38 -6.16 -6.83 5.51
CA LYS A 38 -6.02 -8.02 4.66
C LYS A 38 -5.98 -7.56 3.20
N VAL A 39 -4.78 -7.54 2.63
CA VAL A 39 -4.53 -7.08 1.26
C VAL A 39 -4.22 -8.27 0.36
N LYS A 40 -4.83 -8.31 -0.83
CA LYS A 40 -4.43 -9.18 -1.93
C LYS A 40 -3.32 -8.47 -2.72
N ASP A 41 -2.19 -9.13 -2.91
CA ASP A 41 -1.11 -8.60 -3.75
C ASP A 41 -1.30 -8.96 -5.23
N SER A 42 -0.42 -8.48 -6.11
CA SER A 42 -0.48 -8.76 -7.55
C SER A 42 -0.26 -10.24 -7.89
N SER A 43 0.38 -11.02 -7.02
CA SER A 43 0.47 -12.49 -7.14
C SER A 43 -0.81 -13.21 -6.72
N GLY A 44 -1.81 -12.48 -6.21
CA GLY A 44 -3.07 -13.02 -5.71
C GLY A 44 -3.00 -13.54 -4.27
N LYS A 45 -1.85 -13.41 -3.60
CA LYS A 45 -1.64 -13.86 -2.22
C LYS A 45 -2.24 -12.86 -1.24
N LEU A 46 -2.99 -13.37 -0.25
CA LEU A 46 -3.45 -12.58 0.88
C LEU A 46 -2.33 -12.33 1.88
N ARG A 47 -2.21 -11.09 2.32
CA ARG A 47 -1.22 -10.61 3.29
C ARG A 47 -1.89 -9.72 4.32
N VAL A 48 -1.28 -9.65 5.49
CA VAL A 48 -1.64 -8.66 6.50
C VAL A 48 -0.64 -7.53 6.45
N ILE A 49 -1.12 -6.30 6.24
CA ILE A 49 -0.33 -5.08 6.42
C ILE A 49 -0.98 -4.23 7.50
N ARG A 50 -0.24 -3.94 8.57
CA ARG A 50 -0.75 -3.11 9.68
C ARG A 50 -0.63 -1.64 9.33
N CYS A 51 -1.77 -0.96 9.24
CA CYS A 51 -1.83 0.49 9.22
C CYS A 51 -1.86 1.03 10.65
N ARG A 52 -1.07 2.07 10.93
CA ARG A 52 -1.09 2.82 12.19
C ARG A 52 -1.41 4.28 11.90
N LYS A 53 -2.04 4.96 12.84
CA LYS A 53 -2.17 6.42 12.87
C LYS A 53 -1.54 6.98 14.14
N ARG A 54 -1.15 8.25 14.11
CA ARG A 54 -0.77 8.97 15.33
C ARG A 54 -2.03 9.29 16.13
N ASP A 55 -1.86 9.49 17.42
CA ASP A 55 -2.89 10.09 18.27
C ASP A 55 -2.84 11.63 18.14
N GLY A 56 -3.98 12.30 18.31
CA GLY A 56 -4.14 13.76 18.24
C GLY A 56 -4.46 14.36 16.85
N ASP A 57 -4.30 15.68 16.71
CA ASP A 57 -4.79 16.45 15.55
C ASP A 57 -4.09 16.10 14.23
N TYR A 58 -2.82 15.65 14.30
CA TYR A 58 -2.04 15.24 13.14
C TYR A 58 -2.01 13.72 12.99
N ASN A 59 -3.13 13.18 12.54
CA ASN A 59 -3.35 11.76 12.26
C ASN A 59 -2.59 11.30 11.00
N LYS A 60 -1.26 11.41 10.96
CA LYS A 60 -0.47 10.91 9.81
C LYS A 60 -0.41 9.38 9.86
N PRO A 61 -0.96 8.67 8.87
CA PRO A 61 -0.91 7.23 8.84
C PRO A 61 0.40 6.70 8.27
N TRP A 62 0.76 5.50 8.69
CA TRP A 62 1.82 4.72 8.06
C TRP A 62 1.54 3.22 8.08
N LEU A 63 2.06 2.52 7.09
CA LEU A 63 2.12 1.06 7.06
C LEU A 63 3.34 0.60 7.84
N SER A 64 3.15 -0.39 8.72
CA SER A 64 4.15 -0.91 9.64
C SER A 64 4.39 -2.40 9.38
N ILE A 65 3.76 -3.29 10.15
CA ILE A 65 3.92 -4.74 10.01
C ILE A 65 3.52 -5.17 8.59
N GLY A 66 4.30 -6.06 7.99
CA GLY A 66 4.08 -6.61 6.65
C GLY A 66 4.55 -5.72 5.49
N TRP A 67 4.78 -4.42 5.73
CA TRP A 67 5.20 -3.50 4.68
C TRP A 67 6.61 -3.76 4.16
N LEU A 68 7.62 -3.83 5.03
CA LEU A 68 9.00 -4.08 4.59
C LEU A 68 9.15 -5.48 3.96
N GLN A 69 8.35 -6.46 4.39
CA GLN A 69 8.30 -7.76 3.73
C GLN A 69 7.72 -7.65 2.32
N PHE A 70 6.71 -6.80 2.09
CA PHE A 70 6.19 -6.53 0.75
C PHE A 70 7.24 -5.80 -0.12
N VAL A 71 7.99 -4.86 0.45
CA VAL A 71 9.13 -4.21 -0.23
C VAL A 71 10.16 -5.23 -0.69
N ALA A 72 10.56 -6.15 0.21
CA ALA A 72 11.52 -7.20 -0.11
C ALA A 72 10.99 -8.19 -1.15
N ASP A 73 9.77 -8.71 -0.95
CA ASP A 73 9.14 -9.70 -1.83
C ASP A 73 8.92 -9.20 -3.27
N TYR A 74 8.88 -7.90 -3.50
CA TYR A 74 8.68 -7.29 -4.82
C TYR A 74 9.87 -6.45 -5.28
N GLU A 75 10.98 -6.48 -4.54
CA GLU A 75 12.19 -5.68 -4.79
C GLU A 75 11.86 -4.22 -5.12
N LEU A 76 11.02 -3.60 -4.29
CA LEU A 76 10.58 -2.22 -4.49
C LEU A 76 11.73 -1.23 -4.27
N ARG A 77 11.76 -0.19 -5.09
CA ARG A 77 12.83 0.80 -5.16
C ARG A 77 12.27 2.21 -5.05
N ILE A 78 13.15 3.17 -4.76
CA ILE A 78 12.83 4.59 -4.87
C ILE A 78 12.31 4.87 -6.29
N GLY A 79 11.19 5.60 -6.39
CA GLY A 79 10.55 5.92 -7.68
C GLY A 79 9.48 4.94 -8.14
N ASP A 80 9.41 3.72 -7.56
CA ASP A 80 8.24 2.85 -7.77
C ASP A 80 7.00 3.50 -7.16
N ARG A 81 5.82 3.19 -7.69
CA ARG A 81 4.55 3.66 -7.13
C ARG A 81 3.79 2.51 -6.52
N VAL A 82 3.29 2.74 -5.32
CA VAL A 82 2.36 1.83 -4.67
C VAL A 82 0.97 2.42 -4.66
N VAL A 83 0.00 1.56 -4.97
CA VAL A 83 -1.42 1.87 -5.00
C VAL A 83 -2.13 0.91 -4.05
N LEU A 84 -2.88 1.47 -3.11
CA LEU A 84 -3.81 0.69 -2.27
C LEU A 84 -5.23 0.94 -2.77
N LEU A 85 -5.90 -0.14 -3.12
CA LEU A 85 -7.27 -0.17 -3.60
C LEU A 85 -8.16 -0.82 -2.55
N ARG A 86 -9.38 -0.31 -2.43
CA ARG A 86 -10.49 -0.96 -1.72
C ARG A 86 -11.51 -1.43 -2.74
N GLU A 87 -11.90 -2.68 -2.61
CA GLU A 87 -12.91 -3.35 -3.42
C GLU A 87 -14.04 -3.74 -2.48
N ASP A 88 -15.21 -3.14 -2.64
CA ASP A 88 -16.36 -3.43 -1.79
C ASP A 88 -17.15 -4.59 -2.40
N ASP A 89 -17.23 -5.71 -1.67
CA ASP A 89 -18.01 -6.88 -2.05
C ASP A 89 -19.24 -7.00 -1.15
N LEU A 90 -20.41 -7.20 -1.74
CA LEU A 90 -21.70 -7.26 -1.02
C LEU A 90 -21.78 -8.43 -0.03
N ARG A 91 -21.00 -9.50 -0.20
CA ARG A 91 -21.02 -10.71 0.63
C ARG A 91 -19.83 -10.78 1.59
N LEU A 92 -18.66 -10.31 1.15
CA LEU A 92 -17.40 -10.45 1.88
C LEU A 92 -16.97 -9.16 2.60
N GLY A 93 -17.72 -8.06 2.40
CA GLY A 93 -17.36 -6.74 2.90
C GLY A 93 -16.22 -6.12 2.11
N SER A 94 -15.53 -5.15 2.70
CA SER A 94 -14.42 -4.45 2.05
C SER A 94 -13.17 -5.33 1.98
N GLN A 95 -12.71 -5.58 0.76
CA GLN A 95 -11.43 -6.18 0.45
C GLN A 95 -10.42 -5.09 0.08
N PHE A 96 -9.14 -5.39 0.28
CA PHE A 96 -8.06 -4.49 -0.13
C PHE A 96 -7.14 -5.18 -1.12
N ARG A 97 -6.63 -4.41 -2.08
CA ARG A 97 -5.61 -4.85 -3.02
C ARG A 97 -4.44 -3.87 -3.00
N VAL A 98 -3.22 -4.39 -3.01
CA VAL A 98 -2.00 -3.59 -3.11
C VAL A 98 -1.28 -3.90 -4.41
N GLU A 99 -0.94 -2.85 -5.15
CA GLU A 99 -0.20 -2.94 -6.41
C GLU A 99 1.06 -2.10 -6.33
N ALA A 100 2.15 -2.61 -6.89
CA ALA A 100 3.37 -1.86 -7.11
C ALA A 100 3.58 -1.70 -8.62
N LYS A 101 3.94 -0.48 -9.05
CA LYS A 101 4.15 -0.12 -10.45
C LYS A 101 5.50 0.55 -10.64
N ARG A 102 6.24 0.14 -11.66
CA ARG A 102 7.54 0.68 -12.03
C ARG A 102 7.46 1.39 -13.37
N LYS A 103 8.16 2.50 -13.49
CA LYS A 103 8.35 3.18 -14.78
C LYS A 103 9.19 2.29 -15.70
N ILE A 104 8.68 2.03 -16.89
CA ILE A 104 9.35 1.27 -17.95
C ILE A 104 9.21 2.04 -19.26
N ILE A 105 10.16 1.85 -20.17
CA ILE A 105 10.09 2.41 -21.52
C ILE A 105 9.62 1.30 -22.46
N LEU A 106 8.44 1.46 -23.07
CA LEU A 106 7.92 0.57 -24.09
C LEU A 106 7.76 1.36 -25.38
N PHE A 107 8.38 0.89 -26.46
CA PHE A 107 8.32 1.53 -27.78
C PHE A 107 8.68 3.02 -27.79
N GLY A 108 9.57 3.45 -26.89
CA GLY A 108 9.99 4.86 -26.76
C GLY A 108 9.10 5.72 -25.85
N GLU A 109 8.03 5.17 -25.29
CA GLU A 109 7.13 5.88 -24.36
C GLU A 109 7.33 5.40 -22.91
N GLU A 110 7.34 6.34 -21.96
CA GLU A 110 7.35 6.03 -20.54
C GLU A 110 5.95 5.60 -20.08
N VAL A 111 5.84 4.36 -19.60
CA VAL A 111 4.60 3.81 -19.03
C VAL A 111 4.86 3.22 -17.63
N ARG A 112 3.79 2.96 -16.87
CA ARG A 112 3.87 2.30 -15.55
C ARG A 112 3.42 0.85 -15.67
N GLY A 113 4.36 -0.09 -15.61
CA GLY A 113 4.10 -1.52 -15.60
C GLY A 113 4.00 -2.08 -14.18
N ASP A 114 3.29 -3.18 -13.99
CA ASP A 114 3.21 -3.86 -12.70
C ASP A 114 4.55 -4.50 -12.32
N VAL A 115 4.89 -4.46 -11.03
CA VAL A 115 6.09 -5.11 -10.49
C VAL A 115 5.72 -6.54 -10.09
N PRO A 116 6.33 -7.57 -10.69
CA PRO A 116 6.10 -8.95 -10.31
C PRO A 116 6.77 -9.25 -8.97
N ARG A 117 6.30 -10.29 -8.29
CA ARG A 117 6.94 -10.81 -7.08
C ARG A 117 8.32 -11.37 -7.46
N ALA A 118 9.32 -11.13 -6.62
CA ALA A 118 10.62 -11.80 -6.70
C ALA A 118 10.48 -13.28 -6.32
N ASN A 119 11.21 -14.13 -7.03
CA ASN A 119 11.22 -15.59 -6.85
C ASN A 119 11.83 -16.00 -5.51
#